data_AF-A0A5P2C746-F1
#
_entry.id   AF-A0A5P2C746-F1
#
_cell.length_a   1.000
_cell.length_b   1.000
_cell.length_c   1.000
_cell.angle_alpha   90.00
_cell.angle_beta   90.00
_cell.angle_gamma   90.00
#
_symmetry.space_group_name_H-M   'P 1'
#
loop_
_entity.id
_entity.type
_entity.pdbx_description
1 polymer ?
#
loop_
_entity_poly.entity_id
_entity_poly.type
_entity_poly.pdbx_seq_one_letter_code
_entity_poly.pdbx_strand_id
1 'polypeptide(L)'
;MPEQESWRSSLRSHVYPDRVGDDRLGYDFRVGTPERTLYFEAKASAGADGEIQLDESEVERARTLKPDETYIVVYVSHVLDGARRRVTPLPNGAPGLAGYRLVGNALRLRFTLPR
;
A
#
# COMPACT_ATOMS: atom_id res chain seq x y z
N MET A 1 -1.26 17.06 -7.06
CA MET A 1 -0.73 16.28 -5.92
C MET A 1 -1.87 16.13 -4.94
N PRO A 2 -2.09 14.93 -4.36
CA PRO A 2 -3.03 14.82 -3.25
C PRO A 2 -2.60 15.76 -2.13
N GLU A 3 -3.57 16.28 -1.36
CA GLU A 3 -3.31 17.19 -0.24
C GLU A 3 -2.32 16.54 0.75
N GLN A 4 -1.52 17.33 1.46
CA GLN A 4 -0.51 16.82 2.41
C GLN A 4 -1.12 15.91 3.48
N GLU A 5 -2.39 16.13 3.81
CA GLU A 5 -3.16 15.30 4.73
C GLU A 5 -3.48 13.91 4.18
N SER A 6 -3.29 13.66 2.89
CA SER A 6 -3.52 12.35 2.29
C SER A 6 -2.43 11.36 2.70
N TRP A 7 -1.20 11.82 3.00
CA TRP A 7 -0.11 10.97 3.47
C TRP A 7 -0.26 10.71 4.98
N ARG A 8 -0.49 9.45 5.36
CA ARG A 8 -0.80 9.03 6.73
C ARG A 8 0.28 8.19 7.39
N SER A 9 1.17 7.52 6.67
CA SER A 9 2.30 6.79 7.29
C SER A 9 3.36 7.73 7.88
N SER A 10 4.13 7.20 8.83
CA SER A 10 5.23 7.91 9.51
C SER A 10 6.35 8.33 8.56
N LEU A 11 6.47 7.68 7.41
CA LEU A 11 7.43 8.02 6.35
C LEU A 11 7.29 9.46 5.86
N ARG A 12 6.11 10.09 6.01
CA ARG A 12 5.90 11.51 5.69
C ARG A 12 6.89 12.45 6.39
N SER A 13 7.40 12.04 7.55
CA SER A 13 8.36 12.81 8.36
C SER A 13 9.68 13.14 7.61
N HIS A 14 9.99 12.40 6.54
CA HIS A 14 11.14 12.68 5.68
C HIS A 14 10.93 13.88 4.75
N VAL A 15 9.68 14.29 4.53
CA VAL A 15 9.30 15.40 3.63
C VAL A 15 8.72 16.56 4.42
N TYR A 16 7.88 16.26 5.42
CA TYR A 16 7.26 17.24 6.30
C TYR A 16 7.79 17.04 7.72
N PRO A 17 8.35 18.06 8.39
CA PRO A 17 8.87 17.93 9.75
C PRO A 17 7.74 17.91 10.80
N ASP A 18 6.71 17.10 10.58
CA ASP A 18 5.59 16.87 11.49
C ASP A 18 5.64 15.44 12.06
N ARG A 19 4.96 15.22 13.19
CA ARG A 19 4.90 13.90 13.86
C ARG A 19 3.50 13.32 13.83
N VAL A 20 2.79 13.52 12.72
CA VAL A 20 1.37 13.18 12.58
C VAL A 20 1.13 11.85 11.86
N GLY A 21 2.17 11.20 11.34
CA GLY A 21 2.05 9.90 10.67
C GLY A 21 1.84 8.76 11.67
N ASP A 22 1.09 7.74 11.26
CA ASP A 22 0.71 6.57 12.07
C ASP A 22 0.68 5.29 11.23
N ASP A 23 1.70 4.44 11.39
CA ASP A 23 1.84 3.18 10.64
C ASP A 23 0.85 2.10 11.09
N ARG A 24 0.17 2.29 12.23
CA ARG A 24 -0.86 1.38 12.71
C ARG A 24 -2.14 1.44 11.87
N LEU A 25 -2.26 2.44 11.00
CA LEU A 25 -3.38 2.59 10.07
C LEU A 25 -3.37 1.52 8.96
N GLY A 26 -2.20 0.93 8.66
CA GLY A 26 -2.05 -0.11 7.66
C GLY A 26 -2.06 0.38 6.21
N TYR A 27 -1.79 1.67 5.97
CA TYR A 27 -1.65 2.25 4.65
C TYR A 27 -0.83 3.54 4.68
N ASP A 28 -0.12 3.82 3.59
CA ASP A 28 0.61 5.07 3.39
C ASP A 28 -0.29 6.27 3.09
N PHE A 29 -1.29 6.11 2.22
CA PHE A 29 -2.15 7.21 1.78
C PHE A 29 -3.63 6.91 1.94
N ARG A 30 -4.41 7.93 2.31
CA ARG A 30 -5.87 7.94 2.27
C ARG A 30 -6.34 9.07 1.38
N VAL A 31 -7.11 8.74 0.34
CA VAL A 31 -7.69 9.70 -0.61
C VAL A 31 -9.20 9.53 -0.64
N GLY A 32 -9.93 10.59 -0.33
CA GLY A 32 -11.39 10.63 -0.49
C GLY A 32 -11.77 11.02 -1.92
N THR A 33 -12.76 10.33 -2.47
CA THR A 33 -13.50 10.73 -3.69
C THR A 33 -14.99 10.86 -3.33
N PRO A 34 -15.83 11.50 -4.15
CA PRO A 34 -17.27 11.57 -3.87
C PRO A 34 -17.92 10.18 -3.72
N GLU A 35 -17.41 9.16 -4.41
CA GLU A 35 -18.00 7.82 -4.45
C GLU A 35 -17.36 6.82 -3.48
N ARG A 36 -16.09 7.02 -3.08
CA ARG A 36 -15.33 6.04 -2.29
C ARG A 36 -14.13 6.62 -1.56
N THR A 37 -13.64 5.91 -0.55
CA THR A 37 -12.34 6.13 0.06
C THR A 37 -11.30 5.16 -0.50
N LEU A 38 -10.16 5.68 -0.95
CA LEU A 38 -9.03 4.90 -1.42
C LEU A 38 -7.92 4.88 -0.38
N TYR A 39 -7.41 3.69 -0.08
CA TYR A 39 -6.21 3.45 0.71
C TYR A 39 -5.11 2.95 -0.20
N PHE A 40 -3.94 3.57 -0.14
CA PHE A 40 -2.78 3.14 -0.91
C PHE A 40 -1.64 2.73 0.01
N GLU A 41 -0.98 1.64 -0.35
CA GLU A 41 0.21 1.13 0.32
C GLU A 41 1.34 0.97 -0.71
N ALA A 42 2.48 1.63 -0.51
CA ALA A 42 3.56 1.66 -1.47
C ALA A 42 4.63 0.60 -1.16
N LYS A 43 4.88 -0.31 -2.11
CA LYS A 43 5.93 -1.33 -1.99
C LYS A 43 6.98 -1.15 -3.08
N ALA A 44 8.24 -1.06 -2.69
CA ALA A 44 9.34 -0.75 -3.58
C ALA A 44 10.28 -1.96 -3.76
N SER A 45 10.80 -2.13 -4.98
CA SER A 45 11.86 -3.10 -5.27
C SER A 45 12.92 -2.51 -6.20
N ALA A 46 14.17 -2.96 -6.05
CA ALA A 46 15.26 -2.64 -6.97
C ALA A 46 15.06 -3.28 -8.36
N GLY A 47 14.26 -4.33 -8.46
CA GLY A 47 13.95 -5.05 -9.70
C GLY A 47 12.45 -5.15 -9.96
N ALA A 48 12.06 -6.20 -10.69
CA ALA A 48 10.69 -6.49 -11.10
C ALA A 48 10.26 -7.92 -10.69
N ASP A 49 10.79 -8.40 -9.57
CA ASP A 49 10.64 -9.80 -9.11
C ASP A 49 9.20 -10.16 -8.72
N GLY A 50 8.32 -9.17 -8.60
CA GLY A 50 6.89 -9.37 -8.36
C GLY A 50 6.63 -9.94 -6.96
N GLU A 51 7.38 -9.50 -5.96
CA GLU A 51 7.23 -9.94 -4.57
C GLU A 51 7.00 -8.73 -3.65
N ILE A 52 6.06 -8.88 -2.72
CA ILE A 52 5.79 -7.92 -1.66
C ILE A 52 5.57 -8.63 -0.33
N GLN A 53 5.73 -7.87 0.74
CA GLN A 53 5.38 -8.28 2.08
C GLN A 53 4.37 -7.31 2.64
N LEU A 54 3.25 -7.82 3.14
CA LEU A 54 2.28 -7.06 3.90
C LEU A 54 2.47 -7.34 5.38
N ASP A 55 2.49 -6.30 6.21
CA ASP A 55 2.55 -6.45 7.66
C ASP A 55 1.17 -6.71 8.28
N GLU A 56 1.11 -6.78 9.61
CA GLU A 56 -0.14 -7.04 10.33
C GLU A 56 -1.19 -5.94 10.14
N SER A 57 -0.81 -4.66 10.21
CA SER A 57 -1.78 -3.56 10.10
C SER A 57 -2.30 -3.42 8.67
N GLU A 58 -1.45 -3.66 7.66
CA GLU A 58 -1.80 -3.68 6.24
C GLU A 58 -2.76 -4.83 5.92
N VAL A 59 -2.46 -6.03 6.41
CA VAL A 59 -3.33 -7.19 6.26
C VAL A 59 -4.68 -6.95 6.93
N GLU A 60 -4.69 -6.45 8.17
CA GLU A 60 -5.94 -6.20 8.88
C GLU A 60 -6.77 -5.11 8.20
N ARG A 61 -6.13 -4.04 7.72
CA ARG A 61 -6.84 -2.99 6.99
C ARG A 61 -7.46 -3.52 5.71
N ALA A 62 -6.71 -4.27 4.90
CA ALA A 62 -7.21 -4.81 3.64
C ALA A 62 -8.37 -5.81 3.83
N ARG A 63 -8.47 -6.46 5.00
CA ARG A 63 -9.53 -7.41 5.35
C ARG A 63 -10.82 -6.76 5.86
N THR A 64 -10.73 -5.54 6.36
CA THR A 64 -11.82 -4.83 7.05
C THR A 64 -12.34 -3.64 6.26
N LEU A 65 -12.30 -3.73 4.92
CA LEU A 65 -12.83 -2.71 4.04
C LEU A 65 -14.35 -2.68 4.08
N LYS A 66 -14.90 -1.48 4.15
CA LYS A 66 -16.33 -1.20 3.92
C LYS A 66 -16.65 -1.26 2.42
N PRO A 67 -17.94 -1.37 2.03
CA PRO A 67 -18.33 -1.41 0.63
C PRO A 67 -17.86 -0.21 -0.23
N ASP A 68 -17.69 0.96 0.39
CA ASP A 68 -17.23 2.22 -0.23
C ASP A 68 -15.71 2.45 -0.07
N GLU A 69 -14.96 1.43 0.35
CA GLU A 69 -13.52 1.51 0.56
C GLU A 69 -12.78 0.60 -0.42
N THR A 70 -11.61 1.05 -0.88
CA THR A 70 -10.74 0.24 -1.74
C THR A 70 -9.31 0.33 -1.25
N TYR A 71 -8.65 -0.82 -1.10
CA TYR A 71 -7.24 -0.92 -0.73
C TYR A 71 -6.40 -1.29 -1.95
N ILE A 72 -5.38 -0.48 -2.26
CA ILE A 72 -4.57 -0.60 -3.46
C ILE A 72 -3.10 -0.64 -3.05
N VAL A 73 -2.44 -1.76 -3.29
CA VAL A 73 -0.98 -1.80 -3.22
C VAL A 73 -0.43 -1.17 -4.50
N VAL A 74 0.48 -0.21 -4.35
CA VAL A 74 1.21 0.41 -5.45
C VAL A 74 2.62 -0.15 -5.45
N TYR A 75 2.94 -0.99 -6.42
CA TYR A 75 4.28 -1.55 -6.57
C TYR A 75 5.16 -0.63 -7.41
N VAL A 76 6.29 -0.22 -6.86
CA VAL A 76 7.31 0.59 -7.55
C VAL A 76 8.50 -0.31 -7.86
N SER A 77 8.63 -0.71 -9.12
CA SER A 77 9.76 -1.50 -9.60
C SER A 77 10.93 -0.61 -10.03
N HIS A 78 12.13 -1.18 -10.03
CA HIS A 78 13.36 -0.50 -10.47
C HIS A 78 13.59 0.85 -9.77
N VAL A 79 13.39 0.92 -8.45
CA VAL A 79 13.41 2.20 -7.71
C VAL A 79 14.72 2.97 -7.79
N LEU A 80 15.83 2.27 -8.08
CA LEU A 80 17.17 2.83 -8.21
C LEU A 80 17.51 3.29 -9.65
N ASP A 81 16.63 3.07 -10.62
CA ASP A 81 16.84 3.43 -12.03
C ASP A 81 15.68 4.28 -12.55
N GLY A 82 15.91 5.59 -12.69
CA GLY A 82 14.87 6.53 -13.11
C GLY A 82 14.27 6.26 -14.49
N ALA A 83 15.03 5.68 -15.43
CA ALA A 83 14.56 5.40 -16.79
C ALA A 83 13.70 4.13 -16.84
N ARG A 84 14.02 3.14 -16.00
CA ARG A 84 13.29 1.87 -15.91
C ARG A 84 12.22 1.84 -14.84
N ARG A 85 12.21 2.79 -13.90
CA ARG A 85 11.21 2.88 -12.82
C ARG A 85 9.80 2.80 -13.37
N ARG A 86 8.98 1.93 -12.78
CA ARG A 86 7.54 1.81 -13.09
C ARG A 86 6.74 1.78 -11.81
N VAL A 87 5.61 2.47 -11.83
CA VAL A 87 4.61 2.47 -10.77
C VAL A 87 3.42 1.66 -11.27
N THR A 88 3.12 0.56 -10.61
CA THR A 88 2.10 -0.40 -11.03
C THR A 88 1.11 -0.61 -9.89
N PRO A 89 -0.13 -0.11 -9.99
CA PRO A 89 -1.20 -0.46 -9.08
C PRO A 89 -1.50 -1.96 -9.22
N LEU A 90 -1.54 -2.67 -8.09
CA LEU A 90 -1.92 -4.07 -8.05
C LEU A 90 -3.42 -4.15 -7.76
N PRO A 91 -4.26 -4.54 -8.75
CA PRO A 91 -5.68 -4.73 -8.50
C PRO A 91 -5.84 -5.91 -7.54
N ASN A 92 -6.50 -5.67 -6.41
CA ASN A 92 -6.61 -6.62 -5.29
C ASN A 92 -5.26 -6.91 -4.62
N GLY A 93 -4.62 -5.91 -4.00
CA GLY A 93 -3.33 -6.10 -3.30
C GLY A 93 -3.34 -7.18 -2.20
N ALA A 94 -4.53 -7.64 -1.78
CA ALA A 94 -4.75 -8.74 -0.86
C ALA A 94 -6.08 -9.47 -1.18
N PRO A 95 -6.21 -10.17 -2.33
CA PRO A 95 -7.45 -10.83 -2.68
C PRO A 95 -7.69 -12.00 -1.73
N GLY A 96 -8.91 -12.11 -1.20
CA GLY A 96 -9.33 -13.33 -0.51
C GLY A 96 -8.79 -13.53 0.91
N LEU A 97 -8.29 -12.48 1.58
CA LEU A 97 -7.95 -12.58 3.01
C LEU A 97 -9.17 -12.54 3.94
N ALA A 98 -10.38 -12.33 3.41
CA ALA A 98 -11.61 -12.47 4.18
C ALA A 98 -11.68 -13.88 4.79
N GLY A 99 -11.77 -13.96 6.13
CA GLY A 99 -11.76 -15.23 6.88
C GLY A 99 -10.38 -15.77 7.31
N TYR A 100 -9.26 -15.20 6.85
CA TYR A 100 -7.91 -15.68 7.21
C TYR A 100 -7.20 -14.78 8.21
N ARG A 101 -6.88 -15.26 9.42
CA ARG A 101 -6.05 -14.48 10.36
C ARG A 101 -4.56 -14.63 10.02
N LEU A 102 -3.82 -13.53 10.08
CA LEU A 102 -2.36 -13.58 9.99
C LEU A 102 -1.80 -14.32 11.21
N VAL A 103 -0.95 -15.33 10.97
CA VAL A 103 -0.20 -16.02 12.02
C VAL A 103 1.28 -15.71 11.79
N GLY A 104 1.89 -14.94 12.70
CA GLY A 104 3.20 -14.33 12.52
C GLY A 104 3.09 -12.86 12.12
N ASN A 105 4.19 -12.26 11.65
CA ASN A 105 4.31 -10.80 11.56
C ASN A 105 4.05 -10.24 10.17
N ALA A 106 3.93 -11.09 9.14
CA ALA A 106 3.74 -10.64 7.78
C ALA A 106 3.21 -11.72 6.81
N LEU A 107 2.53 -11.27 5.77
CA LEU A 107 2.10 -12.07 4.63
C LEU A 107 3.00 -11.75 3.42
N ARG A 108 3.68 -12.76 2.90
CA ARG A 108 4.47 -12.63 1.67
C ARG A 108 3.64 -13.05 0.46
N LEU A 109 3.58 -12.19 -0.55
CA LEU A 109 2.83 -12.42 -1.78
C LEU A 109 3.76 -12.34 -2.98
N ARG A 110 3.54 -13.22 -3.95
CA ARG A 110 4.16 -13.15 -5.28
C ARG A 110 3.08 -12.97 -6.33
N PHE A 111 3.36 -12.13 -7.32
CA PHE A 111 2.46 -11.79 -8.41
C PHE A 111 3.22 -11.66 -9.72
N THR A 112 2.47 -11.69 -10.83
CA THR A 112 3.01 -11.40 -12.15
C THR A 112 2.64 -9.98 -12.52
N LEU A 113 3.62 -9.19 -12.96
CA LEU A 113 3.36 -7.84 -13.47
C LEU A 113 2.51 -7.92 -14.74
N PRO A 114 1.50 -7.05 -14.90
CA PRO A 114 0.81 -6.91 -16.17
C PRO A 114 1.83 -6.55 -17.26
N ARG A 115 1.68 -7.17 -18.44
CA ARG A 115 2.51 -6.91 -19.61
C ARG A 115 2.25 -5.53 -20.20
#